data_AF-A0A1Q8CUG0-F1
#
_entry.id   AF-A0A1Q8CUG0-F1
#
_cell.length_a   1.000
_cell.length_b   1.000
_cell.length_c   1.000
_cell.angle_alpha   90.00
_cell.angle_beta   90.00
_cell.angle_gamma   90.00
#
_symmetry.space_group_name_H-M   'P 1'
#
loop_
_entity.id
_entity.type
_entity.pdbx_description
1 polymer ?
#
loop_
_entity_poly.entity_id
_entity_poly.type
_entity_poly.pdbx_seq_one_letter_code
_entity_poly.pdbx_strand_id
1 'polypeptide(L)'
;MRPLRLVFEGFGSYRDHTDVQLSDVDFFVLTGPTGAGKSTVIDALCFALYGTVPRWGKTNAIRDALAPSVNECTVGLVFEASGGRYAAVRQLRRDARGKVHTREARLDRLDPSVPPDAELAAVLEVAQPVAEGERVSGAVAELLGIGYEQFTQCVVLPQGRFAEFLQAKPGDRQDLLIQLLAYAVYEDVGQRARERAKVATGKLEMATKRLDELGTVTDDVVAAATRRARELEDLTSAVDDAVEEMATLRQRWTEANEKARAAAAVLTELDALRRPADLVDLSTRLAVADEEIENRTEARVAAEKSEAETEAARAELPDPAVLARWRDAHARATALHARLERSRAAAVTAEQAERTAAAELA
;
A
#
# COMPACT_ATOMS: atom_id res chain seq x y z
N MET A 1 44.26 -38.85 -35.44
CA MET A 1 43.98 -40.27 -35.16
C MET A 1 45.01 -41.11 -35.88
N ARG A 2 45.61 -42.10 -35.22
CA ARG A 2 46.54 -43.07 -35.84
C ARG A 2 45.98 -44.49 -35.67
N PRO A 3 45.66 -45.23 -36.74
CA PRO A 3 45.29 -46.62 -36.63
C PRO A 3 46.52 -47.46 -36.26
N LEU A 4 46.36 -48.39 -35.32
CA LEU A 4 47.44 -49.26 -34.84
C LEU A 4 47.23 -50.71 -35.27
N ARG A 5 45.99 -51.20 -35.23
CA ARG A 5 45.64 -52.56 -35.63
C ARG A 5 44.19 -52.61 -36.08
N LEU A 6 43.93 -53.29 -37.19
CA LEU A 6 42.58 -53.51 -37.70
C LEU A 6 42.36 -55.02 -37.84
N VAL A 7 41.41 -55.55 -37.08
CA VAL A 7 41.05 -56.97 -37.07
C VAL A 7 39.61 -57.11 -37.54
N PHE A 8 39.35 -57.99 -38.49
CA PHE A 8 37.99 -58.24 -38.95
C PHE A 8 37.82 -59.64 -39.52
N GLU A 9 36.59 -60.15 -39.40
CA GLU A 9 36.19 -61.46 -39.86
C GLU A 9 34.75 -61.40 -40.35
N GLY A 10 34.45 -62.10 -41.45
CA GLY A 10 33.11 -62.12 -42.03
C GLY A 10 32.64 -60.79 -42.65
N PHE A 11 33.54 -59.82 -42.86
CA PHE A 11 33.21 -58.48 -43.34
C PHE A 11 33.43 -58.31 -44.86
N GLY A 12 32.36 -57.97 -45.58
CA GLY A 12 32.39 -57.67 -47.01
C GLY A 12 32.95 -58.83 -47.86
N SER A 13 34.14 -58.65 -48.41
CA SER A 13 34.83 -59.65 -49.23
C SER A 13 35.70 -60.62 -48.43
N TYR A 14 35.96 -60.35 -47.15
CA TYR A 14 36.79 -61.16 -46.27
C TYR A 14 35.92 -62.05 -45.41
N ARG A 15 36.01 -63.36 -45.63
CA ARG A 15 35.25 -64.36 -44.87
C ARG A 15 35.99 -64.79 -43.61
N ASP A 16 37.28 -65.03 -43.77
CA ASP A 16 38.15 -65.53 -42.72
C ASP A 16 38.74 -64.38 -41.90
N HIS A 17 39.28 -64.73 -40.73
CA HIS A 17 39.96 -63.81 -39.84
C HIS A 17 41.11 -63.09 -40.56
N THR A 18 41.07 -61.77 -40.52
CA THR A 18 42.08 -60.89 -41.12
C THR A 18 42.59 -59.93 -40.07
N ASP A 19 43.91 -59.89 -39.90
CA ASP A 19 44.60 -59.02 -38.95
C ASP A 19 45.61 -58.15 -39.69
N VAL A 20 45.39 -56.83 -39.64
CA VAL A 20 46.23 -55.82 -40.30
C VAL A 20 46.92 -55.01 -39.21
N GLN A 21 48.21 -55.30 -39.02
CA GLN A 21 49.08 -54.57 -38.10
C GLN A 21 49.59 -53.29 -38.75
N LEU A 22 49.33 -52.14 -38.12
CA LEU A 22 49.65 -50.80 -38.62
C LEU A 22 50.53 -50.00 -37.65
N SER A 23 50.88 -50.56 -36.48
CA SER A 23 51.66 -49.88 -35.44
C SER A 23 53.04 -49.44 -35.92
N ASP A 24 53.68 -50.27 -36.75
CA ASP A 24 55.11 -50.15 -37.09
C ASP A 24 55.33 -49.51 -38.47
N VAL A 25 54.27 -48.99 -39.09
CA VAL A 25 54.31 -48.39 -40.42
C VAL A 25 53.68 -47.00 -40.42
N ASP A 26 54.35 -46.06 -41.08
CA ASP A 26 53.83 -44.70 -41.30
C ASP A 26 53.29 -44.53 -42.74
N PHE A 27 53.81 -45.31 -43.69
CA PHE A 27 53.37 -45.34 -45.08
C PHE A 27 53.35 -46.78 -45.61
N PHE A 28 52.24 -47.16 -46.22
CA PHE A 28 52.05 -48.50 -46.80
C PHE A 28 51.15 -48.42 -48.03
N VAL A 29 51.19 -49.47 -48.85
CA VAL A 29 50.35 -49.59 -50.05
C VAL A 29 49.62 -50.92 -50.02
N LEU A 30 48.30 -50.90 -50.19
CA LEU A 30 47.50 -52.10 -50.42
C LEU A 30 47.54 -52.45 -51.93
N THR A 31 48.18 -53.56 -52.28
CA THR A 31 48.29 -54.04 -53.67
C THR A 31 47.46 -55.30 -53.88
N GLY A 32 47.09 -55.58 -55.14
CA GLY A 32 46.30 -56.75 -55.51
C GLY A 32 45.36 -56.47 -56.69
N PRO A 33 44.78 -57.51 -57.31
CA PRO A 33 43.90 -57.35 -58.47
C PRO A 33 42.61 -56.58 -58.12
N THR A 34 41.94 -56.03 -59.14
CA THR A 34 40.60 -55.42 -58.97
C THR A 34 39.64 -56.46 -58.40
N GLY A 35 38.90 -56.08 -57.36
CA GLY A 35 38.00 -57.00 -56.65
C GLY A 35 38.63 -57.79 -55.50
N ALA A 36 39.95 -57.70 -55.27
CA ALA A 36 40.63 -58.41 -54.17
C ALA A 36 40.30 -57.91 -52.74
N GLY A 37 39.30 -57.03 -52.57
CA GLY A 37 38.92 -56.54 -51.24
C GLY A 37 39.72 -55.37 -50.68
N LYS A 38 40.68 -54.79 -51.42
CA LYS A 38 41.48 -53.64 -50.95
C LYS A 38 40.63 -52.50 -50.34
N SER A 39 39.55 -52.12 -51.01
CA SER A 39 38.60 -51.11 -50.50
C SER A 39 37.86 -51.57 -49.25
N THR A 40 37.63 -52.88 -49.10
CA THR A 40 36.97 -53.46 -47.91
C THR A 40 37.81 -53.28 -46.64
N VAL A 41 39.14 -53.25 -46.73
CA VAL A 41 40.01 -52.93 -45.58
C VAL A 41 39.74 -51.51 -45.08
N ILE A 42 39.64 -50.55 -46.00
CA ILE A 42 39.32 -49.16 -45.70
C ILE A 42 37.88 -49.02 -45.20
N ASP A 43 36.94 -49.76 -45.82
CA ASP A 43 35.55 -49.83 -45.37
C ASP A 43 35.46 -50.37 -43.93
N ALA A 44 36.26 -51.38 -43.56
CA ALA A 44 36.28 -51.95 -42.21
C ALA A 44 36.76 -50.94 -41.16
N LEU A 45 37.77 -50.13 -41.49
CA LEU A 45 38.22 -49.04 -40.61
C LEU A 45 37.10 -48.02 -40.39
N CYS A 46 36.44 -47.55 -41.46
CA CYS A 46 35.30 -46.64 -41.36
C CYS A 46 34.14 -47.25 -40.56
N PHE A 47 33.87 -48.55 -40.78
CA PHE A 47 32.82 -49.28 -40.10
C PHE A 47 33.09 -49.39 -38.60
N ALA A 48 34.30 -49.76 -38.18
CA ALA A 48 34.67 -49.84 -36.77
C ALA A 48 34.36 -48.53 -36.03
N LEU A 49 34.77 -47.41 -36.62
CA LEU A 49 34.58 -46.06 -36.06
C LEU A 49 33.10 -45.63 -36.07
N TYR A 50 32.45 -45.63 -37.23
CA TYR A 50 31.16 -44.95 -37.42
C TYR A 50 29.97 -45.87 -37.66
N GLY A 51 30.18 -47.17 -37.84
CA GLY A 51 29.12 -48.16 -38.09
C GLY A 51 28.56 -48.13 -39.52
N THR A 52 29.21 -47.42 -40.44
CA THR A 52 28.83 -47.31 -41.84
C THR A 52 30.07 -47.17 -42.72
N VAL A 53 29.93 -47.36 -44.03
CA VAL A 53 31.04 -47.30 -44.99
C VAL A 53 30.68 -46.46 -46.22
N PRO A 54 31.68 -45.87 -46.91
CA PRO A 54 31.43 -44.94 -48.01
C PRO A 54 30.55 -45.49 -49.13
N ARG A 55 30.66 -46.80 -49.38
CA ARG A 55 30.04 -47.50 -50.51
C ARG A 55 28.56 -47.82 -50.30
N TRP A 56 28.06 -47.80 -49.07
CA TRP A 56 26.68 -48.16 -48.75
C TRP A 56 25.65 -47.05 -49.01
N GLY A 57 26.08 -45.85 -49.41
CA GLY A 57 25.16 -44.73 -49.68
C GLY A 57 24.52 -44.20 -48.40
N LYS A 58 23.22 -43.83 -48.45
CA LYS A 58 22.49 -43.31 -47.28
C LYS A 58 22.50 -44.34 -46.14
N THR A 59 22.71 -43.83 -44.93
CA THR A 59 22.96 -44.53 -43.66
C THR A 59 22.07 -45.76 -43.43
N ASN A 60 22.64 -46.81 -42.82
CA ASN A 60 21.99 -48.06 -42.35
C ASN A 60 21.86 -49.27 -43.30
N ALA A 61 22.71 -49.43 -44.33
CA ALA A 61 22.80 -50.71 -45.06
C ALA A 61 23.72 -51.74 -44.37
N ILE A 62 23.59 -51.93 -43.05
CA ILE A 62 24.39 -52.92 -42.29
C ILE A 62 24.23 -54.36 -42.82
N ARG A 63 23.17 -54.62 -43.60
CA ARG A 63 22.97 -55.89 -44.31
C ARG A 63 24.13 -56.23 -45.24
N ASP A 64 24.71 -55.21 -45.86
CA ASP A 64 25.74 -55.36 -46.88
C ASP A 64 27.15 -55.46 -46.26
N ALA A 65 27.23 -55.44 -44.91
CA ALA A 65 28.44 -55.64 -44.13
C ALA A 65 28.87 -57.11 -44.02
N LEU A 66 27.92 -58.03 -43.92
CA LEU A 66 28.24 -59.46 -43.80
C LEU A 66 28.63 -60.02 -45.16
N ALA A 67 29.68 -60.84 -45.19
CA ALA A 67 29.93 -61.69 -46.33
C ALA A 67 28.72 -62.63 -46.58
N PRO A 68 28.35 -62.93 -47.85
CA PRO A 68 27.09 -63.63 -48.16
C PRO A 68 26.89 -65.00 -47.48
N SER A 69 27.98 -65.67 -47.12
CA SER A 69 28.02 -67.03 -46.57
C SER A 69 28.28 -67.09 -45.06
N VAL A 70 28.37 -65.96 -44.36
CA VAL A 70 28.59 -65.92 -42.91
C VAL A 70 27.36 -65.40 -42.17
N ASN A 71 27.20 -65.86 -40.93
CA ASN A 71 26.09 -65.44 -40.07
C ASN A 71 26.52 -64.42 -39.01
N GLU A 72 27.82 -64.24 -38.78
CA GLU A 72 28.37 -63.26 -37.85
C GLU A 72 29.54 -62.56 -38.51
N CYS A 73 29.77 -61.31 -38.11
CA CYS A 73 30.86 -60.48 -38.59
C CYS A 73 31.37 -59.64 -37.42
N THR A 74 32.68 -59.58 -37.24
CA THR A 74 33.33 -58.77 -36.22
C THR A 74 34.32 -57.84 -36.88
N VAL A 75 34.33 -56.57 -36.47
CA VAL A 75 35.30 -55.57 -36.92
C VAL A 75 35.79 -54.81 -35.70
N GLY A 76 37.09 -54.83 -35.48
CA GLY A 76 37.77 -54.17 -34.38
C GLY A 76 38.91 -53.30 -34.87
N LEU A 77 38.98 -52.07 -34.37
CA LEU A 77 40.05 -51.13 -34.66
C LEU A 77 40.68 -50.65 -33.35
N VAL A 78 41.98 -50.86 -33.20
CA VAL A 78 42.79 -50.23 -32.17
C VAL A 78 43.46 -48.99 -32.77
N PHE A 79 43.31 -47.83 -32.12
CA PHE A 79 43.83 -46.57 -32.62
C PHE A 79 44.23 -45.61 -31.49
N GLU A 80 45.04 -44.62 -31.82
CA GLU A 80 45.40 -43.52 -30.93
C GLU A 80 44.73 -42.21 -31.37
N ALA A 81 44.17 -41.50 -30.40
CA ALA A 81 43.55 -40.19 -30.59
C ALA A 81 43.65 -39.38 -29.29
N SER A 82 43.83 -38.06 -29.40
CA SER A 82 43.79 -37.14 -28.25
C SER A 82 44.69 -37.56 -27.07
N GLY A 83 45.85 -38.16 -27.35
CA GLY A 83 46.82 -38.64 -26.36
C GLY A 83 46.46 -39.95 -25.64
N GLY A 84 45.40 -40.65 -26.06
CA GLY A 84 44.99 -41.95 -25.53
C GLY A 84 44.91 -43.04 -26.60
N ARG A 85 44.91 -44.30 -26.16
CA ARG A 85 44.68 -45.48 -27.00
C ARG A 85 43.25 -46.00 -26.78
N TYR A 86 42.59 -46.36 -27.86
CA TYR A 86 41.18 -46.77 -27.88
C TYR A 86 40.97 -47.99 -28.75
N ALA A 87 39.96 -48.78 -28.42
CA ALA A 87 39.44 -49.87 -29.24
C ALA A 87 37.98 -49.60 -29.61
N ALA A 88 37.67 -49.59 -30.91
CA ALA A 88 36.30 -49.56 -31.41
C ALA A 88 35.97 -50.92 -31.99
N VAL A 89 34.96 -51.60 -31.44
CA VAL A 89 34.55 -52.94 -31.86
C VAL A 89 33.08 -52.99 -32.19
N ARG A 90 32.76 -53.60 -33.33
CA ARG A 90 31.39 -53.80 -33.80
C ARG A 90 31.19 -55.23 -34.25
N GLN A 91 30.12 -55.84 -33.77
CA GLN A 91 29.69 -57.17 -34.14
C GLN A 91 28.30 -57.13 -34.74
N LEU A 92 28.13 -57.80 -35.86
CA LEU A 92 26.85 -57.97 -36.54
C LEU A 92 26.48 -59.45 -36.57
N ARG A 93 25.19 -59.74 -36.51
CA ARG A 93 24.66 -61.10 -36.62
C ARG A 93 23.46 -61.14 -37.56
N ARG A 94 23.40 -62.19 -38.38
CA ARG A 94 22.23 -62.57 -39.18
C ARG A 94 21.34 -63.48 -38.35
N ASP A 95 20.07 -63.10 -38.20
CA ASP A 95 19.09 -63.95 -37.54
C ASP A 95 18.60 -65.09 -38.46
N ALA A 96 17.81 -66.01 -37.90
CA ALA A 96 17.21 -67.12 -38.66
C ALA A 96 16.25 -66.68 -39.78
N ARG A 97 15.82 -65.41 -39.78
CA ARG A 97 14.96 -64.79 -40.81
C ARG A 97 15.78 -64.05 -41.88
N GLY A 98 17.12 -64.11 -41.80
CA GLY A 98 18.03 -63.48 -42.75
C GLY A 98 18.28 -61.99 -42.52
N LYS A 99 17.73 -61.39 -41.45
CA LYS A 99 17.92 -59.97 -41.10
C LYS A 99 19.21 -59.78 -40.31
N VAL A 100 20.00 -58.79 -40.72
CA VAL A 100 21.24 -58.41 -40.03
C VAL A 100 20.92 -57.38 -38.95
N HIS A 101 21.45 -57.58 -37.75
CA HIS A 101 21.37 -56.65 -36.62
C HIS A 101 22.73 -56.47 -35.97
N THR A 102 22.92 -55.32 -35.33
CA THR A 102 24.09 -55.06 -34.49
C THR A 102 23.95 -55.83 -33.19
N ARG A 103 24.86 -56.78 -32.95
CA ARG A 103 24.95 -57.55 -31.71
C ARG A 103 25.66 -56.77 -30.63
N GLU A 104 26.76 -56.12 -31.01
CA GLU A 104 27.61 -55.36 -30.09
C GLU A 104 28.20 -54.16 -30.84
N ALA A 105 28.26 -53.03 -30.16
CA ALA A 105 29.06 -51.89 -30.57
C ALA A 105 29.63 -51.28 -29.30
N ARG A 106 30.95 -51.15 -29.23
CA ARG A 106 31.63 -50.57 -28.07
C ARG A 106 32.82 -49.72 -28.50
N LEU A 107 33.07 -48.69 -27.69
CA LEU A 107 34.27 -47.88 -27.71
C LEU A 107 34.85 -47.94 -26.31
N ASP A 108 36.10 -48.36 -26.21
CA ASP A 108 36.81 -48.50 -24.95
C ASP A 108 38.14 -47.75 -24.99
N ARG A 109 38.55 -47.25 -23.83
CA ARG A 109 39.87 -46.68 -23.61
C ARG A 109 40.80 -47.78 -23.08
N LEU A 110 41.93 -47.93 -23.74
CA LEU A 110 42.95 -48.91 -23.40
C LEU A 110 44.04 -48.27 -22.55
N ASP A 111 44.65 -49.09 -21.68
CA ASP A 111 45.88 -48.71 -21.00
C ASP A 111 47.04 -48.65 -22.03
N PRO A 112 47.79 -47.54 -22.12
CA PRO A 112 48.91 -47.40 -23.06
C PRO A 112 50.00 -48.46 -22.90
N SER A 113 50.13 -49.06 -21.72
CA SER A 113 51.10 -50.14 -21.44
C SER A 113 50.78 -51.46 -22.14
N VAL A 114 49.54 -51.65 -22.58
CA VAL A 114 49.11 -52.85 -23.31
C VAL A 114 49.64 -52.79 -24.75
N PRO A 115 50.40 -53.79 -25.22
CA PRO A 115 50.92 -53.83 -26.58
C PRO A 115 49.81 -53.69 -27.64
N PRO A 116 50.04 -52.96 -28.75
CA PRO A 116 49.03 -52.75 -29.80
C PRO A 116 48.63 -54.04 -30.54
N ASP A 117 49.49 -55.06 -30.52
CA ASP A 117 49.30 -56.38 -31.11
C ASP A 117 48.66 -57.41 -30.14
N ALA A 118 48.41 -57.02 -28.87
CA ALA A 118 47.75 -57.87 -27.89
C ALA A 118 46.35 -58.30 -28.35
N GLU A 119 45.97 -59.54 -28.03
CA GLU A 119 44.71 -60.15 -28.49
C GLU A 119 43.50 -59.31 -28.11
N LEU A 120 42.70 -58.91 -29.10
CA LEU A 120 41.61 -57.93 -28.92
C LEU A 120 40.63 -58.36 -27.82
N ALA A 121 40.31 -59.65 -27.71
CA ALA A 121 39.43 -60.16 -26.65
C ALA A 121 40.00 -59.89 -25.24
N ALA A 122 41.27 -60.22 -25.01
CA ALA A 122 41.95 -60.01 -23.73
C ALA A 122 42.10 -58.53 -23.38
N VAL A 123 42.37 -57.69 -24.39
CA VAL A 123 42.50 -56.24 -24.21
C VAL A 123 41.17 -55.59 -23.78
N LEU A 124 40.05 -56.06 -24.34
CA LEU A 124 38.71 -55.53 -24.03
C LEU A 124 38.18 -55.94 -22.65
N GLU A 125 38.70 -57.00 -22.04
CA GLU A 125 38.31 -57.43 -20.68
C GLU A 125 38.82 -56.47 -19.59
N VAL A 126 39.97 -55.84 -19.83
CA VAL A 126 40.63 -54.91 -18.89
C VAL A 126 40.47 -53.44 -19.30
N ALA A 127 39.75 -53.17 -20.39
CA ALA A 127 39.56 -51.82 -20.92
C ALA A 127 38.49 -51.02 -20.14
N GLN A 128 38.59 -49.69 -20.21
CA GLN A 128 37.59 -48.79 -19.61
C GLN A 128 36.53 -48.43 -20.65
N PRO A 129 35.24 -48.75 -20.42
CA PRO A 129 34.18 -48.46 -21.38
C PRO A 129 33.95 -46.95 -21.51
N VAL A 130 33.91 -46.46 -22.76
CA VAL A 130 33.63 -45.05 -23.09
C VAL A 130 32.19 -44.91 -23.60
N ALA A 131 31.78 -45.77 -24.54
CA ALA A 131 30.43 -45.76 -25.09
C ALA A 131 30.03 -47.14 -25.62
N GLU A 132 28.72 -47.40 -25.63
CA GLU A 132 28.14 -48.66 -26.11
C GLU A 132 26.88 -48.42 -26.95
N GLY A 133 26.57 -49.37 -27.83
CA GLY A 133 25.40 -49.37 -28.69
C GLY A 133 25.40 -48.21 -29.68
N GLU A 134 24.26 -47.52 -29.80
CA GLU A 134 24.08 -46.41 -30.74
C GLU A 134 24.93 -45.18 -30.41
N ARG A 135 25.39 -45.05 -29.16
CA ARG A 135 26.21 -43.91 -28.70
C ARG A 135 27.65 -43.95 -29.21
N VAL A 136 28.13 -45.11 -29.68
CA VAL A 136 29.52 -45.31 -30.11
C VAL A 136 29.91 -44.33 -31.23
N SER A 137 29.09 -44.19 -32.26
CA SER A 137 29.42 -43.30 -33.39
C SER A 137 29.51 -41.82 -32.97
N GLY A 138 28.66 -41.39 -32.02
CA GLY A 138 28.72 -40.05 -31.44
C GLY A 138 29.97 -39.84 -30.58
N ALA A 139 30.27 -40.78 -29.69
CA ALA A 139 31.47 -40.73 -28.86
C ALA A 139 32.77 -40.74 -29.69
N VAL A 140 32.81 -41.50 -30.79
CA VAL A 140 33.92 -41.47 -31.75
C VAL A 140 34.02 -40.09 -32.42
N ALA A 141 32.90 -39.49 -32.85
CA ALA A 141 32.91 -38.17 -33.46
C ALA A 141 33.41 -37.09 -32.49
N GLU A 142 32.99 -37.14 -31.22
CA GLU A 142 33.49 -36.25 -30.16
C GLU A 142 34.98 -36.46 -29.89
N LEU A 143 35.43 -37.71 -29.79
CA LEU A 143 36.83 -38.05 -29.54
C LEU A 143 37.76 -37.58 -30.67
N LEU A 144 37.32 -37.73 -31.92
CA LEU A 144 38.10 -37.38 -33.11
C LEU A 144 37.90 -35.91 -33.52
N GLY A 145 36.88 -35.24 -33.02
CA GLY A 145 36.49 -33.88 -33.41
C GLY A 145 35.82 -33.78 -34.79
N ILE A 146 35.59 -34.91 -35.46
CA ILE A 146 35.02 -34.97 -36.81
C ILE A 146 34.00 -36.10 -36.93
N GLY A 147 32.88 -35.81 -37.60
CA GLY A 147 31.86 -36.79 -37.93
C GLY A 147 32.25 -37.69 -39.10
N TYR A 148 31.39 -38.66 -39.40
CA TYR A 148 31.62 -39.64 -40.49
C TYR A 148 31.82 -38.96 -41.86
N GLU A 149 30.96 -38.01 -42.21
CA GLU A 149 31.02 -37.34 -43.51
C GLU A 149 32.38 -36.63 -43.69
N GLN A 150 32.79 -35.87 -42.68
CA GLN A 150 34.05 -35.15 -42.64
C GLN A 150 35.25 -36.10 -42.65
N PHE A 151 35.17 -37.21 -41.92
CA PHE A 151 36.19 -38.26 -41.92
C PHE A 151 36.40 -38.84 -43.34
N THR A 152 35.32 -39.07 -44.09
CA THR A 152 35.38 -39.55 -45.48
C THR A 152 35.73 -38.50 -46.53
N GLN A 153 35.90 -37.24 -46.10
CA GLN A 153 36.33 -36.12 -46.95
C GLN A 153 37.78 -35.71 -46.67
N CYS A 154 38.28 -35.88 -45.44
CA CYS A 154 39.60 -35.38 -45.03
C CYS A 154 40.61 -36.45 -44.60
N VAL A 155 40.16 -37.61 -44.11
CA VAL A 155 41.07 -38.66 -43.58
C VAL A 155 41.11 -39.86 -44.50
N VAL A 156 39.95 -40.43 -44.81
CA VAL A 156 39.81 -41.50 -45.79
C VAL A 156 39.21 -40.89 -47.03
N LEU A 157 39.90 -41.01 -48.17
CA LEU A 157 39.40 -40.53 -49.45
C LEU A 157 38.98 -41.72 -50.31
N PRO A 158 37.68 -42.08 -50.36
CA PRO A 158 37.20 -43.14 -51.21
C PRO A 158 37.46 -42.82 -52.68
N GLN A 159 37.73 -43.86 -53.46
CA GLN A 159 37.94 -43.73 -54.90
C GLN A 159 36.74 -43.00 -55.54
N GLY A 160 37.00 -41.90 -56.26
CA GLY A 160 35.98 -41.08 -56.93
C GLY A 160 35.39 -39.93 -56.10
N ARG A 161 35.61 -39.87 -54.78
CA ARG A 161 35.03 -38.83 -53.90
C ARG A 161 35.95 -37.64 -53.58
N PHE A 162 37.21 -37.67 -54.01
CA PHE A 162 38.10 -36.50 -53.89
C PHE A 162 37.56 -35.28 -54.66
N ALA A 163 36.88 -35.51 -55.79
CA ALA A 163 36.23 -34.45 -56.55
C ALA A 163 35.09 -33.79 -55.76
N GLU A 164 34.38 -34.54 -54.92
CA GLU A 164 33.28 -34.00 -54.09
C GLU A 164 33.80 -32.97 -53.08
N PHE A 165 35.00 -33.14 -52.52
CA PHE A 165 35.63 -32.13 -51.66
C PHE A 165 36.02 -30.85 -52.45
N LEU A 166 36.65 -31.01 -53.61
CA LEU A 166 37.05 -29.89 -54.47
C LEU A 166 35.86 -29.14 -55.10
N GLN A 167 34.74 -29.83 -55.30
CA GLN A 167 33.51 -29.29 -55.88
C GLN A 167 32.41 -29.04 -54.85
N ALA A 168 32.69 -29.25 -53.56
CA ALA A 168 31.76 -28.96 -52.48
C ALA A 168 31.28 -27.51 -52.58
N LYS A 169 29.99 -27.29 -52.30
CA LYS A 169 29.42 -25.94 -52.31
C LYS A 169 30.15 -25.08 -51.26
N PRO A 170 30.23 -23.75 -51.45
CA PRO A 170 30.90 -22.88 -50.49
C PRO A 170 30.43 -23.06 -49.04
N GLY A 171 29.13 -23.30 -48.81
CA GLY A 171 28.57 -23.57 -47.48
C GLY A 171 29.07 -24.89 -46.89
N ASP A 172 28.91 -26.01 -47.61
CA ASP A 172 29.34 -27.34 -47.16
C ASP A 172 30.86 -27.36 -46.86
N ARG A 173 31.66 -26.65 -47.66
CA ARG A 173 33.10 -26.49 -47.41
C ARG A 173 33.38 -25.67 -46.16
N GLN A 174 32.62 -24.60 -45.93
CA GLN A 174 32.74 -23.77 -44.73
C GLN A 174 32.44 -24.60 -43.47
N ASP A 175 31.37 -25.38 -43.47
CA ASP A 175 30.98 -26.21 -42.31
C ASP A 175 32.05 -27.25 -41.99
N LEU A 176 32.61 -27.89 -43.02
CA LEU A 176 33.73 -28.82 -42.88
C LEU A 176 34.96 -28.14 -42.24
N LEU A 177 35.33 -26.94 -42.71
CA LEU A 177 36.45 -26.18 -42.15
C LEU A 177 36.19 -25.73 -40.71
N ILE A 178 34.96 -25.34 -40.38
CA ILE A 178 34.58 -24.96 -39.02
C ILE A 178 34.76 -26.15 -38.07
N GLN A 179 34.33 -27.35 -38.46
CA GLN A 179 34.49 -28.55 -37.64
C GLN A 179 35.97 -28.96 -37.53
N LEU A 180 36.71 -28.98 -38.64
CA LEU A 180 38.12 -29.39 -38.67
C LEU A 180 39.03 -28.43 -37.88
N LEU A 181 38.74 -27.12 -37.92
CA LEU A 181 39.49 -26.10 -37.19
C LEU A 181 38.92 -25.84 -35.77
N ALA A 182 37.92 -26.62 -35.34
CA ALA A 182 37.23 -26.44 -34.07
C ALA A 182 36.69 -25.01 -33.85
N TYR A 183 36.26 -24.34 -34.92
CA TYR A 183 35.71 -22.98 -34.91
C TYR A 183 34.22 -22.93 -34.53
N ALA A 184 33.61 -24.04 -34.14
CA ALA A 184 32.23 -24.09 -33.63
C ALA A 184 31.98 -23.11 -32.47
N VAL A 185 33.02 -22.76 -31.71
CA VAL A 185 32.96 -21.73 -30.66
C VAL A 185 32.51 -20.36 -31.19
N TYR A 186 32.90 -19.99 -32.42
CA TYR A 186 32.52 -18.69 -33.00
C TYR A 186 31.06 -18.66 -33.43
N GLU A 187 30.47 -19.82 -33.74
CA GLU A 187 29.05 -19.93 -34.02
C GLU A 187 28.22 -19.69 -32.75
N ASP A 188 28.61 -20.30 -31.62
CA ASP A 188 27.98 -20.06 -30.32
C ASP A 188 28.12 -18.59 -29.88
N VAL A 189 29.32 -18.01 -30.04
CA VAL A 189 29.53 -16.57 -29.77
C VAL A 189 28.61 -15.70 -30.64
N GLY A 190 28.49 -16.02 -31.93
CA GLY A 190 27.62 -15.32 -32.86
C GLY A 190 26.14 -15.43 -32.47
N GLN A 191 25.69 -16.61 -32.06
CA GLN A 191 24.32 -16.84 -31.59
C GLN A 191 24.02 -16.00 -30.34
N ARG A 192 24.88 -16.07 -29.32
CA ARG A 192 24.73 -15.29 -28.08
C ARG A 192 24.72 -13.78 -28.34
N ALA A 193 25.55 -13.30 -29.27
CA ALA A 193 25.57 -11.89 -29.66
C ALA A 193 24.25 -11.46 -30.30
N ARG A 194 23.68 -12.27 -31.20
CA ARG A 194 22.37 -12.02 -31.83
C ARG A 194 21.24 -12.00 -30.81
N GLU A 195 21.24 -12.92 -29.86
CA GLU A 195 20.25 -12.96 -28.78
C GLU A 195 20.32 -11.68 -27.91
N ARG A 196 21.53 -11.25 -27.54
CA ARG A 196 21.74 -9.98 -26.81
C ARG A 196 21.24 -8.78 -27.60
N ALA A 197 21.57 -8.72 -28.90
CA ALA A 197 21.11 -7.66 -29.79
C ALA A 197 19.59 -7.62 -29.86
N LYS A 198 18.93 -8.77 -30.04
CA LYS A 198 17.46 -8.88 -30.07
C LYS A 198 16.81 -8.35 -28.81
N VAL A 199 17.34 -8.70 -27.63
CA VAL A 199 16.83 -8.20 -26.34
C VAL A 199 17.01 -6.68 -26.23
N ALA A 200 18.18 -6.16 -26.62
CA ALA A 200 18.45 -4.72 -26.59
C ALA A 200 17.53 -3.94 -27.54
N THR A 201 17.33 -4.42 -28.77
CA THR A 201 16.41 -3.82 -29.74
C THR A 201 14.98 -3.81 -29.23
N GLY A 202 14.50 -4.92 -28.64
CA GLY A 202 13.16 -4.95 -28.04
C GLY A 202 12.98 -3.95 -26.89
N LYS A 203 14.00 -3.78 -26.04
CA LYS A 203 13.99 -2.75 -24.98
C LYS A 203 13.95 -1.34 -25.55
N LEU A 204 14.73 -1.07 -26.60
CA LEU A 204 14.74 0.21 -27.29
C LEU A 204 13.37 0.53 -27.88
N GLU A 205 12.76 -0.40 -28.62
CA GLU A 205 11.43 -0.23 -29.19
C GLU A 205 10.36 0.07 -28.14
N MET A 206 10.39 -0.64 -27.00
CA MET A 206 9.48 -0.36 -25.89
C MET A 206 9.71 1.02 -25.27
N ALA A 207 10.96 1.42 -25.09
CA ALA A 207 11.29 2.74 -24.55
C ALA A 207 10.86 3.85 -25.50
N THR A 208 11.10 3.70 -26.80
CA THR A 208 10.67 4.65 -27.83
C THR A 208 9.15 4.76 -27.88
N LYS A 209 8.41 3.63 -27.86
CA LYS A 209 6.93 3.68 -27.82
C LYS A 209 6.40 4.42 -26.59
N ARG A 210 6.99 4.18 -25.42
CA ARG A 210 6.62 4.91 -24.18
C ARG A 210 6.93 6.40 -24.29
N LEU A 211 8.05 6.75 -24.91
CA LEU A 211 8.41 8.15 -25.17
C LEU A 211 7.38 8.80 -26.12
N ASP A 212 7.00 8.11 -27.19
CA ASP A 212 6.01 8.59 -28.16
C ASP A 212 4.61 8.75 -27.53
N GLU A 213 4.20 7.85 -26.63
CA GLU A 213 2.93 7.93 -25.88
C GLU A 213 2.87 9.16 -24.96
N LEU A 214 4.00 9.56 -24.38
CA LEU A 214 4.09 10.78 -23.56
C LEU A 214 4.03 12.07 -24.41
N GLY A 215 4.14 11.95 -25.73
CA GLY A 215 4.16 13.06 -26.67
C GLY A 215 5.38 13.97 -26.50
N THR A 216 5.40 15.08 -27.24
CA THR A 216 6.42 16.11 -27.06
C THR A 216 6.10 16.96 -25.82
N VAL A 217 6.64 16.56 -24.68
CA VAL A 217 6.70 17.43 -23.50
C VAL A 217 7.79 18.46 -23.75
N THR A 218 7.40 19.65 -24.22
CA THR A 218 8.30 20.79 -24.33
C THR A 218 8.38 21.53 -23.00
N ASP A 219 9.48 22.26 -22.78
CA ASP A 219 9.65 23.10 -21.60
C ASP A 219 8.51 24.12 -21.45
N ASP A 220 7.95 24.59 -22.57
CA ASP A 220 6.80 25.49 -22.59
C ASP A 220 5.52 24.85 -22.02
N VAL A 221 5.26 23.57 -22.34
CA VAL A 221 4.11 22.82 -21.81
C VAL A 221 4.26 22.62 -20.30
N VAL A 222 5.47 22.28 -19.84
CA VAL A 222 5.76 22.12 -18.41
C VAL A 222 5.61 23.46 -17.68
N ALA A 223 6.15 24.54 -18.25
CA ALA A 223 6.03 25.88 -17.67
C ALA A 223 4.57 26.34 -17.61
N ALA A 224 3.76 26.07 -18.64
CA ALA A 224 2.33 26.38 -18.67
C ALA A 224 1.55 25.59 -17.62
N ALA A 225 1.79 24.27 -17.51
CA ALA A 225 1.16 23.42 -16.49
C ALA A 225 1.55 23.84 -15.07
N THR A 226 2.81 24.21 -14.85
CA THR A 226 3.31 24.68 -13.55
C THR A 226 2.68 26.02 -13.16
N ARG A 227 2.54 26.96 -14.11
CA ARG A 227 1.79 28.21 -13.86
C ARG A 227 0.34 27.93 -13.51
N ARG A 228 -0.34 27.07 -14.27
CA ARG A 228 -1.73 26.67 -14.04
C ARG A 228 -1.92 26.06 -12.65
N ALA A 229 -1.00 25.20 -12.22
CA ALA A 229 -1.05 24.58 -10.89
C ALA A 229 -0.95 25.63 -9.77
N ARG A 230 -0.02 26.59 -9.89
CA ARG A 230 0.11 27.71 -8.93
C ARG A 230 -1.13 28.59 -8.91
N GLU A 231 -1.67 28.95 -10.07
CA GLU A 231 -2.93 29.72 -10.17
C GLU A 231 -4.09 29.01 -9.46
N LEU A 232 -4.16 27.67 -9.56
CA LEU A 232 -5.18 26.87 -8.89
C LEU A 232 -4.95 26.76 -7.39
N GLU A 233 -3.71 26.65 -6.92
CA GLU A 233 -3.36 26.69 -5.49
C GLU A 233 -3.72 28.05 -4.87
N ASP A 234 -3.34 29.15 -5.53
CA ASP A 234 -3.67 30.51 -5.09
C ASP A 234 -5.18 30.73 -5.05
N LEU A 235 -5.92 30.26 -6.06
CA LEU A 235 -7.37 30.33 -6.10
C LEU A 235 -8.02 29.50 -4.97
N THR A 236 -7.46 28.33 -4.67
CA THR A 236 -7.97 27.47 -3.59
C THR A 236 -7.83 28.18 -2.25
N SER A 237 -6.65 28.76 -1.97
CA SER A 237 -6.42 29.55 -0.75
C SER A 237 -7.39 30.74 -0.65
N ALA A 238 -7.60 31.47 -1.74
CA ALA A 238 -8.52 32.61 -1.74
C ALA A 238 -9.98 32.20 -1.50
N VAL A 239 -10.39 31.03 -2.01
CA VAL A 239 -11.73 30.48 -1.75
C VAL A 239 -11.87 30.05 -0.30
N ASP A 240 -10.86 29.40 0.29
CA ASP A 240 -10.87 29.00 1.69
C ASP A 240 -11.00 30.22 2.63
N ASP A 241 -10.20 31.27 2.38
CA ASP A 241 -10.28 32.54 3.13
C ASP A 241 -11.67 33.18 3.02
N ALA A 242 -12.24 33.22 1.81
CA ALA A 242 -13.58 33.78 1.59
C ALA A 242 -14.69 32.95 2.26
N VAL A 243 -14.55 31.63 2.32
CA VAL A 243 -15.49 30.74 3.01
C VAL A 243 -15.43 30.98 4.53
N GLU A 244 -14.23 31.14 5.09
CA GLU A 244 -14.06 31.47 6.51
C GLU A 244 -14.65 32.84 6.84
N GLU A 245 -14.36 33.86 6.02
CA GLU A 245 -14.94 35.19 6.19
C GLU A 245 -16.48 35.14 6.12
N MET A 246 -17.04 34.43 5.14
CA MET A 246 -18.48 34.27 5.02
C MET A 246 -19.11 33.55 6.22
N ALA A 247 -18.42 32.56 6.80
CA ALA A 247 -18.87 31.89 8.02
C ALA A 247 -18.93 32.87 9.21
N THR A 248 -17.89 33.70 9.40
CA THR A 248 -17.87 34.70 10.47
C THR A 248 -18.95 35.77 10.29
N LEU A 249 -19.16 36.26 9.06
CA LEU A 249 -20.21 37.22 8.76
C LEU A 249 -21.60 36.64 9.01
N ARG A 250 -21.80 35.36 8.67
CA ARG A 250 -23.06 34.66 8.92
C ARG A 250 -23.35 34.52 10.42
N GLN A 251 -22.33 34.21 11.22
CA GLN A 251 -22.47 34.16 12.68
C GLN A 251 -22.84 35.54 13.26
N ARG A 252 -22.15 36.61 12.84
CA ARG A 252 -22.46 37.97 13.27
C ARG A 252 -23.87 38.39 12.89
N TRP A 253 -24.30 38.04 11.68
CA TRP A 253 -25.67 38.29 11.23
C TRP A 253 -26.69 37.53 12.09
N THR A 254 -26.46 36.26 12.44
CA THR A 254 -27.37 35.51 13.30
C THR A 254 -27.49 36.14 14.69
N GLU A 255 -26.37 36.51 15.32
CA GLU A 255 -26.37 37.15 16.64
C GLU A 255 -27.07 38.52 16.62
N ALA A 256 -26.81 39.34 15.60
CA ALA A 256 -27.47 40.63 15.43
C ALA A 256 -28.98 40.48 15.21
N ASN A 257 -29.39 39.49 14.42
CA ASN A 257 -30.79 39.20 14.14
C ASN A 257 -31.54 38.66 15.37
N GLU A 258 -30.90 37.85 16.21
CA GLU A 258 -31.45 37.42 17.50
C GLU A 258 -31.65 38.59 18.46
N LYS A 259 -30.65 39.48 18.57
CA LYS A 259 -30.78 40.72 19.37
C LYS A 259 -31.91 41.61 18.86
N ALA A 260 -32.03 41.77 17.55
CA ALA A 260 -33.10 42.55 16.94
C ALA A 260 -34.49 41.94 17.24
N ARG A 261 -34.62 40.61 17.15
CA ARG A 261 -35.87 39.90 17.51
C ARG A 261 -36.20 40.05 19.00
N ALA A 262 -35.22 39.94 19.88
CA ALA A 262 -35.41 40.13 21.32
C ALA A 262 -35.87 41.56 21.63
N ALA A 263 -35.24 42.56 21.01
CA ALA A 263 -35.65 43.96 21.16
C ALA A 263 -37.07 44.21 20.63
N ALA A 264 -37.42 43.62 19.49
CA ALA A 264 -38.78 43.71 18.95
C ALA A 264 -39.82 43.06 19.87
N ALA A 265 -39.49 41.94 20.51
CA ALA A 265 -40.36 41.29 21.49
C ALA A 265 -40.59 42.19 22.72
N VAL A 266 -39.53 42.80 23.26
CA VAL A 266 -39.64 43.76 24.38
C VAL A 266 -40.48 44.97 23.99
N LEU A 267 -40.30 45.52 22.80
CA LEU A 267 -41.14 46.62 22.30
C LEU A 267 -42.61 46.22 22.22
N THR A 268 -42.90 44.98 21.79
CA THR A 268 -44.26 44.46 21.74
C THR A 268 -44.87 44.31 23.13
N GLU A 269 -44.09 43.86 24.13
CA GLU A 269 -44.52 43.81 25.54
C GLU A 269 -44.77 45.22 26.11
N LEU A 270 -43.91 46.18 25.79
CA LEU A 270 -44.08 47.58 26.19
C LEU A 270 -45.33 48.21 25.56
N ASP A 271 -45.60 47.97 24.28
CA ASP A 271 -46.83 48.43 23.60
C ASP A 271 -48.09 47.77 24.19
N ALA A 272 -47.97 46.56 24.74
CA ALA A 272 -49.07 45.87 25.41
C ALA A 272 -49.36 46.42 26.83
N LEU A 273 -48.44 47.18 27.43
CA LEU A 273 -48.67 47.86 28.70
C LEU A 273 -49.75 48.93 28.53
N ARG A 274 -50.96 48.62 28.98
CA ARG A 274 -52.02 49.62 29.11
C ARG A 274 -52.02 50.21 30.50
N ARG A 275 -52.17 51.53 30.58
CA ARG A 275 -52.45 52.21 31.84
C ARG A 275 -53.72 51.61 32.44
N PRO A 276 -53.69 51.10 33.68
CA PRO A 276 -54.89 50.65 34.37
C PRO A 276 -55.91 51.79 34.39
N ALA A 277 -57.17 51.52 34.02
CA ALA A 277 -58.22 52.54 33.97
C ALA A 277 -58.41 53.24 35.34
N ASP A 278 -58.20 52.46 36.40
CA ASP A 278 -58.38 52.83 37.79
C ASP A 278 -57.27 53.76 38.31
N LEU A 279 -56.20 54.00 37.55
CA LEU A 279 -55.09 54.87 37.98
C LEU A 279 -55.51 56.34 38.03
N VAL A 280 -56.45 56.75 37.17
CA VAL A 280 -57.06 58.09 37.21
C VAL A 280 -57.95 58.19 38.44
N ASP A 281 -58.77 57.17 38.70
CA ASP A 281 -59.62 57.09 39.91
C ASP A 281 -58.78 57.10 41.20
N LEU A 282 -57.65 56.40 41.25
CA LEU A 282 -56.75 56.40 42.39
C LEU A 282 -56.17 57.79 42.67
N SER A 283 -55.79 58.54 41.63
CA SER A 283 -55.28 59.91 41.79
C SER A 283 -56.35 60.87 42.32
N THR A 284 -57.60 60.71 41.86
CA THR A 284 -58.74 61.47 42.38
C THR A 284 -59.06 61.07 43.82
N ARG A 285 -59.00 59.78 44.14
CA ARG A 285 -59.21 59.27 45.50
C ARG A 285 -58.12 59.71 46.48
N LEU A 286 -56.87 59.78 46.02
CA LEU A 286 -55.76 60.34 46.80
C LEU A 286 -55.96 61.83 47.05
N ALA A 287 -56.33 62.61 46.02
CA ALA A 287 -56.63 64.03 46.19
C ALA A 287 -57.79 64.28 47.17
N VAL A 288 -58.87 63.49 47.09
CA VAL A 288 -59.98 63.54 48.05
C VAL A 288 -59.53 63.16 49.46
N ALA A 289 -58.69 62.13 49.59
CA ALA A 289 -58.15 61.72 50.89
C ALA A 289 -57.23 62.79 51.50
N ASP A 290 -56.39 63.44 50.70
CA ASP A 290 -55.53 64.54 51.13
C ASP A 290 -56.36 65.76 51.58
N GLU A 291 -57.41 66.12 50.83
CA GLU A 291 -58.34 67.19 51.20
C GLU A 291 -59.11 66.84 52.49
N GLU A 292 -59.49 65.58 52.70
CA GLU A 292 -60.13 65.14 53.93
C GLU A 292 -59.16 65.15 55.13
N ILE A 293 -57.89 64.81 54.92
CA ILE A 293 -56.84 64.93 55.95
C ILE A 293 -56.63 66.40 56.33
N GLU A 294 -56.55 67.31 55.35
CA GLU A 294 -56.38 68.74 55.60
C GLU A 294 -57.55 69.31 56.41
N ASN A 295 -58.79 69.05 55.98
CA ASN A 295 -60.01 69.46 56.69
C ASN A 295 -60.06 68.92 58.14
N ARG A 296 -59.71 67.64 58.36
CA ARG A 296 -59.70 67.06 59.71
C ARG A 296 -58.59 67.65 60.57
N THR A 297 -57.46 68.02 59.98
CA THR A 297 -56.35 68.66 60.70
C THR A 297 -56.73 70.07 61.14
N GLU A 298 -57.38 70.85 60.27
CA GLU A 298 -57.92 72.17 60.62
C GLU A 298 -58.98 72.08 61.72
N ALA A 299 -59.91 71.13 61.60
CA ALA A 299 -60.93 70.90 62.63
C ALA A 299 -60.31 70.51 63.99
N ARG A 300 -59.26 69.69 63.99
CA ARG A 300 -58.51 69.35 65.21
C ARG A 300 -57.85 70.58 65.83
N VAL A 301 -57.16 71.39 65.03
CA VAL A 301 -56.50 72.62 65.51
C VAL A 301 -57.54 73.60 66.08
N ALA A 302 -58.69 73.74 65.43
CA ALA A 302 -59.79 74.55 65.94
C ALA A 302 -60.35 74.03 67.28
N ALA A 303 -60.49 72.71 67.42
CA ALA A 303 -60.92 72.08 68.66
C ALA A 303 -59.89 72.25 69.79
N GLU A 304 -58.60 72.02 69.51
CA GLU A 304 -57.49 72.23 70.47
C GLU A 304 -57.43 73.69 70.92
N LYS A 305 -57.64 74.65 70.00
CA LYS A 305 -57.71 76.07 70.34
C LYS A 305 -58.91 76.37 71.23
N SER A 306 -60.08 75.83 70.91
CA SER A 306 -61.30 76.00 71.72
C SER A 306 -61.13 75.40 73.12
N GLU A 307 -60.49 74.23 73.23
CA GLU A 307 -60.17 73.58 74.51
C GLU A 307 -59.19 74.42 75.34
N ALA A 308 -58.14 74.94 74.71
CA ALA A 308 -57.19 75.85 75.37
C ALA A 308 -57.86 77.15 75.85
N GLU A 309 -58.77 77.73 75.04
CA GLU A 309 -59.56 78.90 75.43
C GLU A 309 -60.51 78.60 76.61
N THR A 310 -61.12 77.40 76.63
CA THR A 310 -61.98 77.00 77.76
C THR A 310 -61.19 76.72 79.03
N GLU A 311 -60.01 76.10 78.93
CA GLU A 311 -59.15 75.82 80.09
C GLU A 311 -58.54 77.12 80.64
N ALA A 312 -58.17 78.07 79.77
CA ALA A 312 -57.75 79.41 80.18
C ALA A 312 -58.88 80.16 80.90
N ALA A 313 -60.10 80.15 80.36
CA ALA A 313 -61.26 80.75 81.01
C ALA A 313 -61.59 80.06 82.36
N ARG A 314 -61.35 78.74 82.46
CA ARG A 314 -61.52 77.99 83.71
C ARG A 314 -60.45 78.36 84.75
N ALA A 315 -59.22 78.61 84.33
CA ALA A 315 -58.14 79.03 85.22
C ALA A 315 -58.35 80.44 85.81
N GLU A 316 -59.09 81.31 85.12
CA GLU A 316 -59.49 82.64 85.61
C GLU A 316 -60.67 82.60 86.60
N LEU A 317 -61.37 81.47 86.74
CA LEU A 317 -62.45 81.34 87.71
C LEU A 317 -61.89 81.25 89.15
N PRO A 318 -62.51 81.94 90.14
CA PRO A 318 -62.08 81.84 91.53
C PRO A 318 -62.18 80.42 92.07
N ASP A 319 -61.19 80.01 92.88
CA ASP A 319 -61.15 78.70 93.53
C ASP A 319 -62.52 78.37 94.18
N PRO A 320 -63.19 77.26 93.81
CA PRO A 320 -64.46 76.84 94.38
C PRO A 320 -64.45 76.80 95.92
N ALA A 321 -63.30 76.52 96.55
CA ALA A 321 -63.15 76.53 97.99
C ALA A 321 -63.23 77.95 98.58
N VAL A 322 -62.76 78.97 97.85
CA VAL A 322 -62.87 80.38 98.25
C VAL A 322 -64.30 80.87 98.11
N LEU A 323 -64.98 80.54 97.01
CA LEU A 323 -66.40 80.87 96.79
C LEU A 323 -67.30 80.21 97.86
N ALA A 324 -67.04 78.95 98.21
CA ALA A 324 -67.74 78.27 99.29
C ALA A 324 -67.52 78.94 100.66
N ARG A 325 -66.29 79.36 100.97
CA ARG A 325 -65.97 80.11 102.20
C ARG A 325 -66.70 81.46 102.26
N TRP A 326 -66.76 82.20 101.15
CA TRP A 326 -67.48 83.47 101.08
C TRP A 326 -68.99 83.28 101.28
N ARG A 327 -69.57 82.26 100.66
CA ARG A 327 -70.98 81.89 100.85
C ARG A 327 -71.27 81.56 102.32
N ASP A 328 -70.43 80.73 102.94
CA ASP A 328 -70.61 80.33 104.35
C ASP A 328 -70.34 81.47 105.33
N ALA A 329 -69.42 82.40 105.00
CA ALA A 329 -69.20 83.63 105.77
C ALA A 329 -70.41 84.56 105.67
N HIS A 330 -70.98 84.73 104.46
CA HIS A 330 -72.19 85.52 104.26
C HIS A 330 -73.36 84.95 105.05
N ALA A 331 -73.63 83.64 104.95
CA ALA A 331 -74.69 82.98 105.71
C ALA A 331 -74.53 83.15 107.24
N ARG A 332 -73.29 83.06 107.76
CA ARG A 332 -72.98 83.32 109.18
C ARG A 332 -73.21 84.77 109.57
N ALA A 333 -72.80 85.73 108.73
CA ALA A 333 -73.03 87.15 108.98
C ALA A 333 -74.53 87.47 109.02
N THR A 334 -75.32 86.94 108.07
CA THR A 334 -76.78 87.13 108.03
C THR A 334 -77.46 86.55 109.28
N ALA A 335 -77.05 85.37 109.72
CA ALA A 335 -77.57 84.74 110.93
C ALA A 335 -77.22 85.52 112.22
N LEU A 336 -75.98 86.03 112.32
CA LEU A 336 -75.54 86.86 113.45
C LEU A 336 -76.27 88.21 113.46
N HIS A 337 -76.45 88.85 112.31
CA HIS A 337 -77.17 90.11 112.19
C HIS A 337 -78.64 89.95 112.63
N ALA A 338 -79.32 88.89 112.18
CA ALA A 338 -80.68 88.56 112.62
C ALA A 338 -80.78 88.23 114.12
N ARG A 339 -79.68 87.78 114.76
CA ARG A 339 -79.63 87.56 116.21
C ARG A 339 -79.40 88.87 116.97
N LEU A 340 -78.56 89.75 116.46
CA LEU A 340 -78.31 91.08 117.02
C LEU A 340 -79.60 91.92 117.03
N GLU A 341 -80.32 91.96 115.91
CA GLU A 341 -81.58 92.71 115.80
C GLU A 341 -82.65 92.18 116.78
N ARG A 342 -82.74 90.86 116.97
CA ARG A 342 -83.61 90.27 118.00
C ARG A 342 -83.21 90.67 119.42
N SER A 343 -81.91 90.70 119.73
CA SER A 343 -81.44 91.13 121.06
C SER A 343 -81.66 92.62 121.33
N ARG A 344 -81.53 93.47 120.30
CA ARG A 344 -81.84 94.91 120.40
C ARG A 344 -83.32 95.16 120.62
N ALA A 345 -84.19 94.47 119.89
CA ALA A 345 -85.63 94.54 120.09
C ALA A 345 -86.04 94.08 121.50
N ALA A 346 -85.41 93.03 122.03
CA ALA A 346 -85.62 92.54 123.39
C ALA A 346 -85.15 93.53 124.47
N ALA A 347 -84.03 94.22 124.25
CA ALA A 347 -83.54 95.26 125.16
C ALA A 347 -84.46 96.49 125.21
N VAL A 348 -84.94 96.94 124.05
CA VAL A 348 -85.90 98.07 123.97
C VAL A 348 -87.23 97.73 124.64
N THR A 349 -87.72 96.50 124.47
CA THR A 349 -88.96 96.06 125.15
C THR A 349 -88.78 95.90 126.66
N ALA A 350 -87.62 95.44 127.13
CA ALA A 350 -87.30 95.38 128.56
C ALA A 350 -87.18 96.78 129.19
N GLU A 351 -86.51 97.72 128.50
CA GLU A 351 -86.36 99.11 128.97
C GLU A 351 -87.70 99.85 128.98
N GLN A 352 -88.58 99.58 128.00
CA GLN A 352 -89.95 100.10 127.98
C GLN A 352 -90.79 99.53 129.12
N ALA A 353 -90.72 98.22 129.38
CA ALA A 353 -91.45 97.56 130.48
C ALA A 353 -91.01 98.06 131.86
N GLU A 354 -89.71 98.35 132.04
CA GLU A 354 -89.17 98.93 133.28
C GLU A 354 -89.66 100.37 133.50
N ARG A 355 -89.75 101.17 132.42
CA ARG A 355 -90.31 102.54 132.48
C ARG A 355 -91.81 102.57 132.75
N THR A 356 -92.60 101.65 132.20
CA THR A 356 -94.04 101.56 132.51
C THR A 356 -94.27 101.10 133.95
N ALA A 357 -93.50 100.12 134.44
CA ALA A 357 -93.60 99.66 135.83
C ALA A 357 -93.22 100.75 136.85
N ALA A 358 -92.24 101.60 136.54
CA ALA A 358 -91.84 102.72 137.41
C ALA A 358 -92.87 103.87 137.43
N ALA A 359 -93.66 104.04 136.37
CA ALA A 359 -94.68 105.09 136.28
C ALA A 359 -96.01 104.71 136.97
N GLU A 360 -96.29 103.43 137.18
CA GLU A 360 -97.51 102.95 137.86
C GLU A 360 -97.38 102.94 139.40
N LEU A 361 -96.21 103.33 139.95
CA LEU A 361 -95.88 103.29 141.38
C LEU A 361 -95.78 104.67 142.06
N ALA A 362 -96.11 105.77 141.38
CA ALA A 362 -96.14 107.14 141.90
C ALA A 362 -97.45 107.84 141.49
#